data_AF-A0A6J8ABU9-F1
#
_entry.id   AF-A0A6J8ABU9-F1
#
_cell.length_a   1.000
_cell.length_b   1.000
_cell.length_c   1.000
_cell.angle_alpha   90.00
_cell.angle_beta   90.00
_cell.angle_gamma   90.00
#
_symmetry.space_group_name_H-M   'P 1'
#
loop_
_entity.id
_entity.type
_entity.pdbx_description
1 polymer ?
#
loop_
_entity_poly.entity_id
_entity_poly.type
_entity_poly.pdbx_seq_one_letter_code
_entity_poly.pdbx_strand_id
1 'polypeptide(L)'
;MLRCQIDAYKNQEAVIDWRKELDTVLNTVLSSYDHTPDTSEKCAGDILDFEVWKSLLQEKSKLETLLDGVCTNSNQWRFHNCTASATFQLWDTFVHTDFMAYLGLYIGIRSRNWNLRNVSLKKLTCLFYAFDRHNYLRMIPYHLADLQTFPQSVLDHLEAGCFSVSITGKNYYCVALDEAHEMEINLKTKEAINSFSPTSLATLTHYLPYRAETLHNIKNQLCIEKN
;
A
#
# COMPACT_ATOMS: atom_id res chain seq x y z
N MET A 1 -16.64 1.23 28.04
CA MET A 1 -16.08 0.99 26.70
C MET A 1 -14.61 0.57 26.77
N LEU A 2 -13.69 1.40 27.27
CA LEU A 2 -12.27 1.05 27.49
C LEU A 2 -12.04 -0.20 28.37
N ARG A 3 -12.80 -0.36 29.46
CA ARG A 3 -12.72 -1.57 30.32
C ARG A 3 -13.10 -2.85 29.59
N CYS A 4 -14.18 -2.83 28.79
CA CYS A 4 -14.61 -4.00 28.02
C CYS A 4 -13.59 -4.39 26.94
N GLN A 5 -12.88 -3.42 26.36
CA GLN A 5 -11.81 -3.69 25.39
C GLN A 5 -10.58 -4.31 26.08
N ILE A 6 -10.21 -3.84 27.28
CA ILE A 6 -9.12 -4.43 28.07
C ILE A 6 -9.46 -5.86 28.51
N ASP A 7 -10.71 -6.15 28.87
CA ASP A 7 -11.15 -7.48 29.29
C ASP A 7 -11.29 -8.46 28.10
N ALA A 8 -11.60 -7.96 26.89
CA ALA A 8 -11.54 -8.74 25.66
C ALA A 8 -10.10 -9.14 25.28
N TYR A 9 -9.12 -8.26 25.54
CA TYR A 9 -7.70 -8.53 25.31
C TYR A 9 -7.11 -9.56 26.27
N LYS A 10 -7.59 -9.62 27.52
CA LYS A 10 -7.13 -10.62 28.52
C LYS A 10 -7.59 -12.05 28.24
N ASN A 11 -8.66 -12.23 27.48
CA ASN A 11 -9.24 -13.55 27.18
C ASN A 11 -8.75 -14.14 25.85
N GLN A 12 -7.75 -13.54 25.19
CA GLN A 12 -7.20 -13.99 23.89
C GLN A 12 -6.12 -15.09 23.97
N GLU A 13 -5.95 -15.79 25.10
CA GLU A 13 -4.99 -16.91 25.22
C GLU A 13 -5.32 -18.11 24.31
N ALA A 14 -6.48 -18.12 23.64
CA ALA A 14 -6.86 -19.14 22.67
C ALA A 14 -6.62 -18.74 21.19
N VAL A 15 -5.91 -17.64 20.89
CA VAL A 15 -5.60 -17.26 19.50
C VAL A 15 -4.40 -18.06 19.00
N ILE A 16 -4.73 -19.21 18.39
CA ILE A 16 -3.91 -20.10 17.57
C ILE A 16 -2.92 -19.33 16.69
N ASP A 17 -1.79 -19.98 16.40
CA ASP A 17 -0.53 -19.70 15.67
C ASP A 17 -0.55 -18.80 14.39
N TRP A 18 -1.45 -17.83 14.25
CA TRP A 18 -1.57 -16.91 13.11
C TRP A 18 -0.52 -15.78 13.11
N ARG A 19 0.13 -15.54 14.25
CA ARG A 19 1.23 -14.56 14.38
C ARG A 19 2.45 -15.02 13.60
N LYS A 20 2.84 -16.30 13.75
CA LYS A 20 3.97 -16.87 13.00
C LYS A 20 3.73 -16.86 11.50
N GLU A 21 2.51 -17.12 11.05
CA GLU A 21 2.19 -17.14 9.62
C GLU A 21 2.25 -15.73 9.00
N LEU A 22 1.78 -14.70 9.73
CA LEU A 22 1.89 -13.31 9.27
C LEU A 22 3.34 -12.81 9.31
N ASP A 23 4.09 -13.10 10.37
CA ASP A 23 5.51 -12.73 10.44
C ASP A 23 6.30 -13.45 9.36
N THR A 24 5.96 -14.71 9.04
CA THR A 24 6.56 -15.46 7.93
C THR A 24 6.23 -14.81 6.58
N VAL A 25 4.98 -14.44 6.33
CA VAL A 25 4.57 -13.81 5.07
C VAL A 25 5.15 -12.39 4.94
N LEU A 26 5.13 -11.58 6.00
CA LEU A 26 5.75 -10.25 6.01
C LEU A 26 7.26 -10.35 5.83
N ASN A 27 7.94 -11.24 6.55
CA ASN A 27 9.38 -11.43 6.38
C ASN A 27 9.73 -12.00 5.00
N THR A 28 8.89 -12.89 4.43
CA THR A 28 9.06 -13.38 3.06
C THR A 28 8.89 -12.24 2.05
N VAL A 29 7.84 -11.42 2.18
CA VAL A 29 7.58 -10.27 1.31
C VAL A 29 8.68 -9.20 1.44
N LEU A 30 9.14 -8.92 2.66
CA LEU A 30 10.24 -8.00 2.93
C LEU A 30 11.59 -8.54 2.45
N SER A 31 11.83 -9.86 2.51
CA SER A 31 13.03 -10.51 1.96
C SER A 31 13.02 -10.63 0.43
N SER A 32 11.83 -10.75 -0.18
CA SER A 32 11.66 -10.68 -1.65
C SER A 32 11.78 -9.25 -2.20
N TYR A 33 11.95 -8.26 -1.31
CA TYR A 33 12.15 -6.85 -1.63
C TYR A 33 13.60 -6.54 -2.03
N ASP A 34 14.51 -7.53 -2.03
CA ASP A 34 15.81 -7.45 -2.70
C ASP A 34 15.60 -7.55 -4.23
N HIS A 35 15.07 -6.46 -4.80
CA HIS A 35 15.15 -6.27 -6.23
C HIS A 35 16.60 -5.84 -6.54
N THR A 36 17.46 -6.80 -6.88
CA THR A 36 18.58 -6.51 -7.77
C THR A 36 17.97 -5.93 -9.05
N PRO A 37 18.37 -4.73 -9.49
CA PRO A 37 17.95 -4.21 -10.78
C PRO A 37 18.42 -5.18 -11.87
N ASP A 38 17.53 -5.45 -12.81
CA ASP A 38 17.77 -6.26 -14.00
C ASP A 38 19.00 -5.71 -14.74
N THR A 39 20.13 -6.40 -14.61
CA THR A 39 21.40 -6.00 -15.24
C THR A 39 21.47 -6.59 -16.63
N SER A 40 20.61 -6.10 -17.52
CA SER A 40 20.74 -6.30 -18.97
C SER A 40 21.17 -5.02 -19.70
N GLU A 41 21.90 -4.13 -19.03
CA GLU A 41 22.68 -3.07 -19.68
C GLU A 41 24.16 -3.24 -19.33
N LYS A 42 24.94 -3.66 -20.33
CA LYS A 42 26.39 -3.56 -20.32
C LYS A 42 26.79 -2.09 -20.28
N CYS A 43 27.25 -1.61 -19.13
CA CYS A 43 28.17 -0.49 -19.07
C CYS A 43 29.50 -0.97 -18.49
N ALA A 44 30.53 -0.85 -19.31
CA ALA A 44 31.92 -1.02 -18.94
C ALA A 44 32.33 0.06 -17.92
N GLY A 45 33.23 -0.29 -17.00
CA GLY A 45 33.98 0.69 -16.21
C GLY A 45 34.14 0.32 -14.74
N ASP A 46 35.40 0.05 -14.38
CA ASP A 46 36.00 0.16 -13.04
C ASP A 46 35.69 -0.92 -12.00
N ILE A 47 36.68 -1.81 -11.84
CA ILE A 47 36.88 -2.62 -10.63
C ILE A 47 37.07 -1.63 -9.47
N LEU A 48 36.03 -1.42 -8.67
CA LEU A 48 36.14 -0.75 -7.37
C LEU A 48 37.17 -1.50 -6.53
N ASP A 49 38.16 -0.76 -6.04
CA ASP A 49 39.25 -1.23 -5.20
C ASP A 49 38.71 -2.04 -4.00
N PHE A 50 39.35 -3.17 -3.71
CA PHE A 50 38.93 -4.12 -2.66
C PHE A 50 38.84 -3.45 -1.28
N GLU A 51 39.65 -2.42 -1.04
CA GLU A 51 39.62 -1.62 0.20
C GLU A 51 38.40 -0.68 0.28
N VAL A 52 37.85 -0.22 -0.85
CA VAL A 52 36.58 0.53 -0.89
C VAL A 52 35.39 -0.38 -0.58
N TRP A 53 35.44 -1.65 -1.01
CA TRP A 53 34.41 -2.63 -0.66
C TRP A 53 34.41 -3.00 0.82
N LYS A 54 35.59 -3.12 1.45
CA LYS A 54 35.72 -3.34 2.90
C LYS A 54 35.21 -2.16 3.72
N SER A 55 35.50 -0.92 3.31
CA SER A 55 35.04 0.26 4.04
C SER A 55 33.52 0.38 4.02
N LEU A 56 32.88 0.11 2.88
CA LEU A 56 31.41 0.08 2.73
C LEU A 56 30.76 -1.04 3.56
N LEU A 57 31.39 -2.22 3.65
CA LEU A 57 30.91 -3.31 4.51
C LEU A 57 31.04 -2.99 6.01
N GLN A 58 32.13 -2.34 6.43
CA GLN A 58 32.28 -1.87 7.81
C GLN A 58 31.28 -0.76 8.15
N GLU A 59 30.98 0.12 7.19
CA GLU A 59 29.99 1.18 7.37
C GLU A 59 28.57 0.62 7.46
N LYS A 60 28.23 -0.38 6.64
CA LYS A 60 26.99 -1.17 6.76
C LYS A 60 26.87 -1.84 8.13
N SER A 61 27.91 -2.53 8.59
CA SER A 61 27.90 -3.21 9.90
C SER A 61 27.75 -2.23 11.08
N LYS A 62 28.38 -1.05 11.00
CA LYS A 62 28.20 0.03 11.99
C LYS A 62 26.77 0.57 11.98
N LEU A 63 26.17 0.76 10.79
CA LEU A 63 24.79 1.20 10.65
C LEU A 63 23.81 0.16 11.20
N GLU A 64 24.01 -1.13 10.93
CA GLU A 64 23.21 -2.22 11.49
C GLU A 64 23.29 -2.23 13.02
N THR A 65 24.49 -2.11 13.59
CA THR A 65 24.67 -2.06 15.06
C THR A 65 24.02 -0.83 15.69
N LEU A 66 24.09 0.33 15.03
CA LEU A 66 23.42 1.56 15.46
C LEU A 66 21.90 1.44 15.39
N LEU A 67 21.37 0.85 14.31
CA LEU A 67 19.96 0.55 14.14
C LEU A 67 19.47 -0.41 15.23
N ASP A 68 20.21 -1.49 15.50
CA ASP A 68 19.88 -2.45 16.55
C ASP A 68 19.89 -1.81 17.94
N GLY A 69 20.86 -0.92 18.23
CA GLY A 69 20.92 -0.15 19.47
C GLY A 69 19.74 0.82 19.64
N VAL A 70 19.36 1.52 18.58
CA VAL A 70 18.18 2.41 18.57
C VAL A 70 16.88 1.61 18.76
N CYS A 71 16.75 0.47 18.07
CA CYS A 71 15.60 -0.43 18.21
C CYS A 71 15.48 -1.01 19.63
N THR A 72 16.61 -1.40 20.25
CA THR A 72 16.64 -1.93 21.62
C THR A 72 16.23 -0.88 22.65
N ASN A 73 16.77 0.34 22.52
CA ASN A 73 16.41 1.47 23.39
C ASN A 73 14.93 1.88 23.21
N SER A 74 14.43 1.84 21.98
CA SER A 74 13.02 2.10 21.68
C SER A 74 12.10 1.06 22.34
N ASN A 75 12.43 -0.23 22.25
CA ASN A 75 11.64 -1.31 22.84
C ASN A 75 11.61 -1.24 24.38
N GLN A 76 12.74 -0.92 25.02
CA GLN A 76 12.79 -0.73 26.48
C GLN A 76 11.95 0.47 26.93
N TRP A 77 12.04 1.60 26.21
CA TRP A 77 11.20 2.77 26.47
C TRP A 77 9.72 2.46 26.29
N ARG A 78 9.35 1.75 25.21
CA ARG A 78 7.97 1.31 24.96
C ARG A 78 7.46 0.43 26.09
N PHE A 79 8.22 -0.60 26.48
CA PHE A 79 7.83 -1.49 27.57
C PHE A 79 7.59 -0.73 28.87
N HIS A 80 8.50 0.18 29.25
CA HIS A 80 8.34 1.00 30.44
C HIS A 80 7.04 1.82 30.41
N ASN A 81 6.76 2.51 29.30
CA ASN A 81 5.55 3.32 29.16
C ASN A 81 4.26 2.48 29.12
N CYS A 82 4.28 1.29 28.51
CA CYS A 82 3.18 0.34 28.53
C CYS A 82 2.85 -0.14 29.96
N THR A 83 3.87 -0.37 30.80
CA THR A 83 3.65 -0.75 32.21
C THR A 83 3.14 0.41 33.06
N ALA A 84 3.52 1.65 32.73
CA ALA A 84 3.15 2.84 33.49
C ALA A 84 1.75 3.37 33.16
N SER A 85 1.24 3.15 31.94
CA SER A 85 -0.02 3.71 31.47
C SER A 85 -0.80 2.74 30.58
N ALA A 86 -2.00 2.37 31.04
CA ALA A 86 -2.93 1.55 30.26
C ALA A 86 -3.34 2.23 28.94
N THR A 87 -3.39 3.57 28.90
CA THR A 87 -3.65 4.32 27.67
C THR A 87 -2.50 4.15 26.69
N PHE A 88 -1.25 4.22 27.18
CA PHE A 88 -0.08 3.98 26.32
C PHE A 88 -0.06 2.55 25.81
N GLN A 89 -0.32 1.57 26.67
CA GLN A 89 -0.42 0.16 26.28
C GLN A 89 -1.47 -0.08 25.19
N LEU A 90 -2.63 0.59 25.28
CA LEU A 90 -3.66 0.54 24.25
C LEU A 90 -3.14 1.05 22.91
N TRP A 91 -2.54 2.24 22.89
CA TRP A 91 -2.01 2.83 21.65
C TRP A 91 -0.84 2.04 21.07
N ASP A 92 0.04 1.52 21.91
CA ASP A 92 1.14 0.65 21.50
C ASP A 92 0.62 -0.63 20.83
N THR A 93 -0.36 -1.28 21.46
CA THR A 93 -1.03 -2.47 20.91
C THR A 93 -1.71 -2.12 19.58
N PHE A 94 -2.42 -1.00 19.52
CA PHE A 94 -3.08 -0.56 18.30
C PHE A 94 -2.08 -0.34 17.16
N VAL A 95 -1.02 0.46 17.37
CA VAL A 95 -0.06 0.81 16.33
C VAL A 95 0.74 -0.40 15.85
N HIS A 96 1.19 -1.25 16.78
CA HIS A 96 2.12 -2.34 16.45
C HIS A 96 1.44 -3.67 16.16
N THR A 97 0.17 -3.84 16.53
CA THR A 97 -0.58 -5.09 16.32
C THR A 97 -1.78 -4.88 15.40
N ASP A 98 -2.70 -3.99 15.78
CA ASP A 98 -4.00 -3.88 15.10
C ASP A 98 -3.89 -3.14 13.76
N PHE A 99 -3.17 -2.03 13.76
CA PHE A 99 -2.96 -1.17 12.59
C PHE A 99 -2.22 -1.89 11.47
N MET A 100 -1.38 -2.87 11.81
CA MET A 100 -0.66 -3.68 10.81
C MET A 100 -1.61 -4.47 9.90
N ALA A 101 -2.79 -4.86 10.39
CA ALA A 101 -3.80 -5.49 9.54
C ALA A 101 -4.32 -4.53 8.46
N TYR A 102 -4.58 -3.27 8.83
CA TYR A 102 -5.00 -2.22 7.90
C TYR A 102 -3.90 -1.87 6.91
N LEU A 103 -2.67 -1.68 7.41
CA LEU A 103 -1.51 -1.39 6.57
C LEU A 103 -1.24 -2.52 5.59
N GLY A 104 -1.32 -3.78 6.04
CA GLY A 104 -1.17 -4.95 5.19
C GLY A 104 -2.25 -5.03 4.11
N LEU A 105 -3.51 -4.70 4.43
CA LEU A 105 -4.56 -4.64 3.42
C LEU A 105 -4.27 -3.56 2.38
N TYR A 106 -3.89 -2.36 2.84
CA TYR A 106 -3.51 -1.25 1.98
C TYR A 106 -2.37 -1.65 1.04
N ILE A 107 -1.25 -2.12 1.58
CA ILE A 107 -0.08 -2.55 0.79
C ILE A 107 -0.46 -3.71 -0.13
N GLY A 108 -1.24 -4.69 0.33
CA GLY A 108 -1.70 -5.83 -0.46
C GLY A 108 -2.49 -5.40 -1.71
N ILE A 109 -3.38 -4.41 -1.57
CA ILE A 109 -4.10 -3.83 -2.71
C ILE A 109 -3.12 -3.07 -3.62
N ARG A 110 -2.33 -2.14 -3.06
CA ARG A 110 -1.39 -1.31 -3.84
C ARG A 110 -0.42 -2.15 -4.66
N SER A 111 0.08 -3.24 -4.08
CA SER A 111 1.03 -4.19 -4.67
C SER A 111 0.39 -5.34 -5.44
N ARG A 112 -0.95 -5.45 -5.44
CA ARG A 112 -1.70 -6.58 -6.03
C ARG A 112 -1.34 -7.94 -5.42
N ASN A 113 -0.91 -7.97 -4.17
CA ASN A 113 -0.60 -9.20 -3.45
C ASN A 113 -1.88 -9.79 -2.83
N TRP A 114 -2.42 -10.81 -3.51
CA TRP A 114 -3.66 -11.49 -3.12
C TRP A 114 -3.60 -12.13 -1.73
N ASN A 115 -2.49 -12.80 -1.42
CA ASN A 115 -2.30 -13.49 -0.16
C ASN A 115 -2.24 -12.52 1.01
N LEU A 116 -1.45 -11.44 0.87
CA LEU A 116 -1.37 -10.39 1.87
C LEU A 116 -2.74 -9.74 2.10
N ARG A 117 -3.49 -9.46 1.02
CA ARG A 117 -4.86 -8.93 1.09
C ARG A 117 -5.79 -9.84 1.90
N ASN A 118 -5.77 -11.15 1.63
CA ASN A 118 -6.66 -12.11 2.30
C ASN A 118 -6.30 -12.32 3.78
N VAL A 119 -5.01 -12.43 4.09
CA VAL A 119 -4.54 -12.55 5.49
C VAL A 119 -4.90 -11.29 6.27
N SER A 120 -4.68 -10.11 5.70
CA SER A 120 -5.06 -8.84 6.32
C SER A 120 -6.55 -8.69 6.56
N LEU A 121 -7.41 -9.14 5.63
CA LEU A 121 -8.86 -9.12 5.82
C LEU A 121 -9.34 -10.04 6.95
N LYS A 122 -8.78 -11.25 7.05
CA LYS A 122 -9.07 -12.16 8.18
C LYS A 122 -8.76 -11.48 9.51
N LYS A 123 -7.63 -10.77 9.61
CA LYS A 123 -7.27 -10.01 10.82
C LYS A 123 -8.19 -8.83 11.09
N LEU A 124 -8.56 -8.08 10.05
CA LEU A 124 -9.51 -6.98 10.18
C LEU A 124 -10.88 -7.44 10.68
N THR A 125 -11.33 -8.67 10.37
CA THR A 125 -12.57 -9.22 10.92
C THR A 125 -12.57 -9.21 12.46
N CYS A 126 -11.48 -9.66 13.09
CA CYS A 126 -11.36 -9.66 14.56
C CYS A 126 -11.39 -8.25 15.13
N LEU A 127 -10.79 -7.28 14.44
CA LEU A 127 -10.82 -5.87 14.85
C LEU A 127 -12.22 -5.29 14.71
N PHE A 128 -12.91 -5.56 13.60
CA PHE A 128 -14.28 -5.10 13.40
C PHE A 128 -15.25 -5.68 14.42
N TYR A 129 -15.01 -6.90 14.91
CA TYR A 129 -15.72 -7.44 16.07
C TYR A 129 -15.47 -6.59 17.33
N ALA A 130 -14.20 -6.31 17.64
CA ALA A 130 -13.80 -5.55 18.84
C ALA A 130 -14.28 -4.08 18.84
N PHE A 131 -14.55 -3.50 17.67
CA PHE A 131 -15.02 -2.12 17.50
C PHE A 131 -16.51 -2.02 17.12
N ASP A 132 -17.31 -3.08 17.35
CA ASP A 132 -18.76 -3.10 17.09
C ASP A 132 -19.15 -2.70 15.65
N ARG A 133 -18.31 -3.05 14.67
CA ARG A 133 -18.56 -2.80 13.25
C ARG A 133 -19.27 -3.99 12.62
N HIS A 134 -20.52 -4.23 13.05
CA HIS A 134 -21.29 -5.42 12.72
C HIS A 134 -21.46 -5.69 11.21
N ASN A 135 -21.59 -4.64 10.38
CA ASN A 135 -21.72 -4.78 8.94
C ASN A 135 -20.46 -5.42 8.33
N TYR A 136 -19.29 -4.85 8.61
CA TYR A 136 -18.02 -5.35 8.10
C TYR A 136 -17.66 -6.72 8.68
N LEU A 137 -17.92 -6.90 9.99
CA LEU A 137 -17.77 -8.18 10.66
C LEU A 137 -18.52 -9.32 9.96
N ARG A 138 -19.73 -9.03 9.46
CA ARG A 138 -20.55 -10.03 8.74
C ARG A 138 -20.11 -10.21 7.30
N MET A 139 -19.80 -9.12 6.60
CA MET A 139 -19.49 -9.16 5.18
C MET A 139 -18.16 -9.86 4.87
N ILE A 140 -17.13 -9.66 5.69
CA ILE A 140 -15.79 -10.20 5.39
C ILE A 140 -15.77 -11.73 5.41
N PRO A 141 -16.29 -12.43 6.44
CA PRO A 141 -16.35 -13.89 6.43
C PRO A 141 -17.18 -14.45 5.28
N TYR A 142 -18.32 -13.84 4.95
CA TYR A 142 -19.12 -14.26 3.79
C TYR A 142 -18.34 -14.10 2.50
N HIS A 143 -17.72 -12.94 2.28
CA HIS A 143 -16.88 -12.71 1.11
C HIS A 143 -15.73 -13.74 1.02
N LEU A 144 -15.05 -14.03 2.13
CA LEU A 144 -13.98 -15.04 2.14
C LEU A 144 -14.49 -16.46 1.88
N ALA A 145 -15.69 -16.80 2.37
CA ALA A 145 -16.33 -18.09 2.09
C ALA A 145 -16.77 -18.18 0.62
N ASP A 146 -17.33 -17.11 0.06
CA ASP A 146 -17.73 -17.04 -1.35
C ASP A 146 -16.52 -17.25 -2.27
N LEU A 147 -15.37 -16.64 -1.93
CA LEU A 147 -14.12 -16.86 -2.68
C LEU A 147 -13.71 -18.33 -2.74
N GLN A 148 -13.99 -19.14 -1.71
CA GLN A 148 -13.68 -20.57 -1.74
C GLN A 148 -14.57 -21.37 -2.70
N THR A 149 -15.70 -20.80 -3.11
CA THR A 149 -16.62 -21.44 -4.06
C THR A 149 -16.36 -21.05 -5.51
N PHE A 150 -15.45 -20.09 -5.76
CA PHE A 150 -15.17 -19.61 -7.10
C PHE A 150 -14.45 -20.68 -7.95
N PRO A 151 -14.70 -20.72 -9.27
CA PRO A 151 -13.94 -21.59 -10.16
C PRO A 151 -12.44 -21.30 -10.07
N GLN A 152 -11.61 -22.35 -10.15
CA GLN A 152 -10.15 -22.21 -10.08
C GLN A 152 -9.60 -21.20 -11.09
N SER A 153 -10.15 -21.18 -12.31
CA SER A 153 -9.74 -20.21 -13.34
C SER A 153 -9.93 -18.76 -12.91
N VAL A 154 -10.94 -18.45 -12.08
CA VAL A 154 -11.16 -17.10 -11.54
C VAL A 154 -10.15 -16.83 -10.42
N LEU A 155 -9.94 -17.81 -9.53
CA LEU A 155 -8.95 -17.71 -8.45
C LEU A 155 -7.54 -17.44 -8.98
N ASP A 156 -7.15 -18.11 -10.06
CA ASP A 156 -5.84 -17.92 -10.70
C ASP A 156 -5.65 -16.47 -11.17
N HIS A 157 -6.70 -15.84 -11.72
CA HIS A 157 -6.65 -14.42 -12.11
C HIS A 157 -6.58 -13.50 -10.88
N LEU A 158 -7.32 -13.80 -9.82
CA LEU A 158 -7.26 -13.03 -8.58
C LEU A 158 -5.87 -13.14 -7.93
N GLU A 159 -5.28 -14.33 -7.90
CA GLU A 159 -3.92 -14.57 -7.41
C GLU A 159 -2.85 -13.86 -8.25
N ALA A 160 -3.05 -13.79 -9.57
CA ALA A 160 -2.22 -12.99 -10.48
C ALA A 160 -2.37 -11.47 -10.29
N GLY A 161 -3.22 -11.01 -9.36
CA GLY A 161 -3.37 -9.60 -9.02
C GLY A 161 -4.50 -8.88 -9.74
N CYS A 162 -5.37 -9.59 -10.49
CA CYS A 162 -6.47 -8.98 -11.23
C CYS A 162 -7.62 -8.45 -10.34
N PHE A 163 -7.55 -8.63 -9.02
CA PHE A 163 -8.47 -8.00 -8.06
C PHE A 163 -8.19 -6.49 -7.86
N SER A 164 -7.10 -5.97 -8.42
CA SER A 164 -6.71 -4.58 -8.33
C SER A 164 -6.15 -4.07 -9.67
N VAL A 165 -6.32 -2.78 -9.96
CA VAL A 165 -5.91 -2.14 -11.21
C VAL A 165 -5.04 -0.91 -10.96
N SER A 166 -4.02 -0.70 -11.78
CA SER A 166 -3.24 0.54 -11.78
C SER A 166 -3.76 1.47 -12.88
N ILE A 167 -4.42 2.56 -12.49
CA ILE A 167 -4.95 3.57 -13.43
C ILE A 167 -3.80 4.26 -14.20
N THR A 168 -2.66 4.44 -13.54
CA THR A 168 -1.50 5.16 -14.10
C THR A 168 -0.40 4.24 -14.66
N GLY A 169 -0.56 2.92 -14.51
CA GLY A 169 0.48 1.93 -14.84
C GLY A 169 1.67 1.89 -13.87
N LYS A 170 1.71 2.73 -12.81
CA LYS A 170 2.79 2.72 -11.82
C LYS A 170 2.64 1.57 -10.82
N ASN A 171 3.76 0.93 -10.49
CA ASN A 171 3.84 -0.10 -9.44
C ASN A 171 3.51 0.48 -8.07
N TYR A 172 2.82 -0.27 -7.21
CA TYR A 172 2.34 0.21 -5.89
C TYR A 172 1.33 1.36 -5.94
N TYR A 173 0.84 1.72 -7.13
CA TYR A 173 -0.23 2.70 -7.31
C TYR A 173 -1.57 2.08 -7.72
N CYS A 174 -1.77 0.79 -7.39
CA CYS A 174 -2.99 0.07 -7.75
C CYS A 174 -4.14 0.35 -6.77
N VAL A 175 -5.36 0.36 -7.26
CA VAL A 175 -6.60 0.50 -6.47
C VAL A 175 -7.41 -0.78 -6.59
N ALA A 176 -8.25 -1.08 -5.61
CA ALA A 176 -9.17 -2.22 -5.71
C ALA A 176 -10.10 -2.04 -6.92
N LEU A 177 -10.53 -3.13 -7.54
CA LEU A 177 -11.28 -3.07 -8.80
C LEU A 177 -12.61 -2.30 -8.68
N ASP A 178 -13.31 -2.48 -7.57
CA ASP A 178 -14.55 -1.77 -7.22
C ASP A 178 -14.30 -0.27 -7.06
N GLU A 179 -13.27 0.10 -6.30
CA GLU A 179 -12.84 1.49 -6.12
C GLU A 179 -12.44 2.14 -7.46
N ALA A 180 -11.72 1.41 -8.31
CA ALA A 180 -11.31 1.90 -9.62
C ALA A 180 -12.51 2.20 -10.52
N HIS A 181 -13.51 1.33 -10.48
CA HIS A 181 -14.74 1.50 -11.25
C HIS A 181 -15.54 2.72 -10.76
N GLU A 182 -15.65 2.90 -9.44
CA GLU A 182 -16.27 4.11 -8.86
C GLU A 182 -15.50 5.39 -9.23
N MET A 183 -14.17 5.36 -9.16
CA MET A 183 -13.33 6.50 -9.56
C MET A 183 -13.53 6.89 -11.02
N GLU A 184 -13.61 5.93 -11.94
CA GLU A 184 -13.84 6.18 -13.37
C GLU A 184 -15.20 6.81 -13.62
N ILE A 185 -16.27 6.27 -13.02
CA ILE A 185 -17.62 6.83 -13.13
C ILE A 185 -17.63 8.26 -12.60
N ASN A 186 -17.10 8.49 -11.41
CA ASN A 186 -17.05 9.81 -10.78
C ASN A 186 -16.27 10.82 -11.62
N LEU A 187 -15.17 10.40 -12.25
CA LEU A 187 -14.41 11.24 -13.17
C LEU A 187 -15.26 11.62 -14.39
N LYS A 188 -15.85 10.63 -15.06
CA LYS A 188 -16.66 10.84 -16.28
C LYS A 188 -17.89 11.70 -16.03
N THR A 189 -18.57 11.50 -14.90
CA THR A 189 -19.70 12.33 -14.50
C THR A 189 -19.28 13.78 -14.25
N LYS A 190 -18.16 14.00 -13.55
CA LYS A 190 -17.62 15.35 -13.33
C LYS A 190 -17.18 16.01 -14.64
N GLU A 191 -16.55 15.25 -15.54
CA GLU A 191 -16.19 15.73 -16.88
C GLU A 191 -17.44 16.19 -17.63
N ALA A 192 -18.48 15.34 -17.70
CA ALA A 192 -19.72 15.65 -18.44
C ALA A 192 -20.46 16.89 -17.89
N ILE A 193 -20.53 17.03 -16.57
CA ILE A 193 -21.16 18.21 -15.93
C ILE A 193 -20.36 19.48 -16.23
N ASN A 194 -19.04 19.41 -16.14
CA ASN A 194 -18.19 20.59 -16.29
C ASN A 194 -17.91 20.97 -17.74
N SER A 195 -17.89 20.01 -18.68
CA SER A 195 -17.56 20.27 -20.08
C SER A 195 -18.63 21.03 -20.85
N PHE A 196 -19.89 20.97 -20.39
CA PHE A 196 -21.04 21.61 -21.04
C PHE A 196 -21.70 22.72 -20.22
N SER A 197 -21.08 23.15 -19.11
CA SER A 197 -21.62 24.29 -18.38
C SER A 197 -21.48 25.57 -19.24
N PRO A 198 -22.48 26.47 -19.27
CA PRO A 198 -22.40 27.72 -20.01
C PRO A 198 -21.16 28.55 -19.63
N THR A 199 -20.78 28.52 -18.34
CA THR A 199 -19.57 29.17 -17.84
C THR A 199 -18.31 28.54 -18.44
N SER A 200 -18.20 27.22 -18.43
CA SER A 200 -17.05 26.51 -19.01
C SER A 200 -16.94 26.75 -20.52
N LEU A 201 -18.06 26.77 -21.24
CA LEU A 201 -18.10 27.08 -22.67
C LEU A 201 -17.71 28.53 -22.95
N ALA A 202 -18.18 29.48 -22.14
CA ALA A 202 -17.78 30.88 -22.25
C ALA A 202 -16.27 31.05 -22.01
N THR A 203 -15.74 30.43 -20.96
CA THR A 203 -14.29 30.40 -20.69
C THR A 203 -13.51 29.78 -21.84
N LEU A 204 -13.93 28.61 -22.33
CA LEU A 204 -13.29 27.93 -23.46
C LEU A 204 -13.29 28.82 -24.72
N THR A 205 -14.41 29.47 -25.03
CA THR A 205 -14.56 30.37 -26.17
C THR A 205 -13.64 31.58 -26.05
N HIS A 206 -13.49 32.15 -24.85
CA HIS A 206 -12.57 33.26 -24.61
C HIS A 206 -11.09 32.89 -24.79
N TYR A 207 -10.68 31.68 -24.42
CA TYR A 207 -9.27 31.25 -24.54
C TYR A 207 -8.93 30.57 -25.87
N LEU A 208 -9.93 30.19 -26.66
CA LEU A 208 -9.72 29.50 -27.95
C LEU A 208 -8.82 30.29 -28.91
N PRO A 209 -9.00 31.62 -29.11
CA PRO A 209 -8.15 32.41 -30.00
C PRO A 209 -6.68 32.40 -29.58
N TYR A 210 -6.42 32.58 -28.28
CA TYR A 210 -5.06 32.53 -27.72
C TYR A 210 -4.40 31.16 -27.90
N ARG A 211 -5.16 30.06 -27.72
CA ARG A 211 -4.64 28.70 -27.98
C ARG A 211 -4.34 28.49 -29.45
N ALA A 212 -5.20 28.97 -30.35
CA ALA A 212 -4.98 28.87 -31.79
C ALA A 212 -3.72 29.64 -32.22
N GLU A 213 -3.52 30.85 -31.71
CA GLU A 213 -2.32 31.65 -31.96
C GLU A 213 -1.07 30.98 -31.39
N THR A 214 -1.13 30.44 -30.17
CA THR A 214 -0.01 29.70 -29.57
C THR A 214 0.36 28.46 -30.40
N LEU A 215 -0.62 27.70 -30.86
CA LEU A 215 -0.39 26.54 -31.74
C LEU A 215 0.19 26.95 -33.10
N HIS A 216 -0.27 28.07 -33.66
CA HIS A 216 0.29 28.64 -34.88
C HIS A 216 1.76 29.04 -34.70
N ASN A 217 2.07 29.71 -33.59
CA ASN A 217 3.44 30.11 -33.24
C ASN A 217 4.36 28.91 -33.02
N ILE A 218 3.89 27.88 -32.30
CA ILE A 218 4.63 26.63 -32.11
C ILE A 218 4.88 25.94 -33.46
N LYS A 219 3.87 25.86 -34.34
CA LYS A 219 4.03 25.30 -35.68
C LYS A 219 5.08 26.07 -36.48
N ASN A 220 5.05 27.39 -36.48
CA ASN A 220 6.02 28.21 -37.20
C ASN A 220 7.44 28.06 -36.65
N GLN A 221 7.60 27.88 -35.34
CA GLN A 221 8.90 27.64 -34.70
C GLN A 221 9.44 26.22 -34.94
N LEU A 222 8.57 25.21 -35.03
CA LEU A 222 8.97 23.83 -35.30
C LEU A 222 9.17 23.53 -36.79
N CYS A 223 8.41 24.22 -37.65
CA CYS A 223 8.48 24.10 -39.10
C CYS A 223 9.34 25.20 -39.74
N ILE A 224 10.40 25.65 -39.05
CA ILE A 224 11.43 26.48 -39.68
C ILE A 224 11.96 25.67 -40.86
N GLU A 225 11.63 26.13 -42.07
CA GLU A 225 11.99 25.51 -43.32
C GLU A 225 13.49 25.23 -43.33
N LYS A 226 13.85 23.95 -43.54
CA LYS A 226 15.20 23.58 -43.97
C LYS A 226 15.40 24.20 -45.36
N ASN A 227 15.84 25.45 -45.40
CA ASN A 227 16.49 26.03 -46.57
C ASN A 227 17.82 25.32 -46.82
#